data_AF-A0A4Y2UF42-F1
#
_entry.id   AF-A0A4Y2UF42-F1
#
_cell.length_a   1.000
_cell.length_b   1.000
_cell.length_c   1.000
_cell.angle_alpha   90.00
_cell.angle_beta   90.00
_cell.angle_gamma   90.00
#
_symmetry.space_group_name_H-M   'P 1'
#
loop_
_entity.id
_entity.type
_entity.pdbx_description
1 polymer ?
#
loop_
_entity_poly.entity_id
_entity_poly.type
_entity_poly.pdbx_seq_one_letter_code
_entity_poly.pdbx_strand_id
1 'polypeptide(L)'
;FAAMMWKTFILKTFEATAHLMEKVGKTPKERLCRKELEMTDGHLENFLNFCCHILNIILESNVPAEVEDRPNFPVENFWHGHENTGHPPLIAMALNQKPCSNHQVYFHLMLANVLHLIVTFQMKNIKPLGLFSTLGKKAFFRELTYHIQVSAEREEQGLSSSRNQFLLRATAAVAQSLPEIDPQCEGSVDQADYPAASRKFSCILDLARGWELDLDEIRRHYVCELYSGGQDLLAQEVKSAVVDKALLSSQLLLLVGQRIHKIIFDSSNPAGRLGCLAPDVVAFLNKLGDMPLRCSNVPLSTTSILVDQILAYLPEESREHKLATGIRDSLPNLMQMVSKSS
;
A
#
# COMPACT_ATOMS: atom_id res chain seq x y z
N PHE A 1 -27.52 -12.51 0.69
CA PHE A 1 -27.43 -12.13 -0.73
C PHE A 1 -26.00 -12.01 -1.26
N ALA A 2 -25.11 -11.22 -0.64
CA ALA A 2 -23.74 -11.01 -1.13
C ALA A 2 -22.95 -12.32 -1.38
N ALA A 3 -23.04 -13.30 -0.47
CA ALA A 3 -22.42 -14.62 -0.65
C ALA A 3 -22.95 -15.40 -1.87
N MET A 4 -24.25 -15.26 -2.19
CA MET A 4 -24.82 -15.87 -3.40
C MET A 4 -24.29 -15.17 -4.65
N MET A 5 -24.23 -13.85 -4.66
CA MET A 5 -23.68 -13.09 -5.78
C MET A 5 -22.23 -13.47 -6.05
N TRP A 6 -21.43 -13.58 -4.98
CA TRP A 6 -20.05 -14.05 -5.06
C TRP A 6 -19.96 -15.40 -5.76
N LYS A 7 -20.68 -16.40 -5.26
CA LYS A 7 -20.67 -17.77 -5.79
C LYS A 7 -21.17 -17.84 -7.24
N THR A 8 -22.25 -17.15 -7.57
CA THR A 8 -22.95 -17.33 -8.85
C THR A 8 -22.33 -16.51 -9.99
N PHE A 9 -21.87 -15.28 -9.72
CA PHE A 9 -21.52 -14.34 -10.79
C PHE A 9 -20.07 -13.85 -10.76
N ILE A 10 -19.38 -13.94 -9.61
CA ILE A 10 -18.08 -13.29 -9.42
C ILE A 10 -16.94 -14.30 -9.38
N LEU A 11 -17.12 -15.40 -8.64
CA LEU A 11 -16.06 -16.35 -8.29
C LEU A 11 -15.29 -16.87 -9.50
N LYS A 12 -15.99 -17.30 -10.55
CA LYS A 12 -15.36 -17.86 -11.75
C LYS A 12 -14.48 -16.82 -12.47
N THR A 13 -14.96 -15.59 -12.60
CA THR A 13 -14.21 -14.50 -13.24
C THR A 13 -13.04 -14.04 -12.37
N PHE A 14 -13.22 -14.02 -11.05
CA PHE A 14 -12.17 -13.72 -10.08
C PHE A 14 -11.05 -14.78 -10.12
N GLU A 15 -11.42 -16.06 -10.17
CA GLU A 15 -10.48 -17.18 -10.33
C GLU A 15 -9.70 -17.08 -11.64
N ALA A 16 -10.39 -16.85 -12.76
CA ALA A 16 -9.74 -16.68 -14.07
C ALA A 16 -8.77 -15.49 -14.06
N THR A 17 -9.15 -14.38 -13.41
CA THR A 17 -8.30 -13.19 -13.25
C THR A 17 -7.03 -13.51 -12.47
N ALA A 18 -7.16 -14.18 -11.33
CA ALA A 18 -6.04 -14.54 -10.48
C ALA A 18 -5.03 -15.44 -11.22
N HIS A 19 -5.52 -16.48 -11.92
CA HIS A 19 -4.68 -17.39 -12.69
C HIS A 19 -4.03 -16.73 -13.90
N LEU A 20 -4.75 -15.84 -14.59
CA LEU A 20 -4.19 -15.08 -15.71
C LEU A 20 -3.05 -14.17 -15.24
N MET A 21 -3.26 -13.44 -14.14
CA MET A 21 -2.24 -12.56 -13.55
C MET A 21 -1.05 -13.35 -12.99
N GLU A 22 -1.28 -14.51 -12.38
CA GLU A 22 -0.23 -15.45 -11.99
C GLU A 22 0.64 -15.87 -13.17
N LYS A 23 0.01 -16.18 -14.31
CA LYS A 23 0.71 -16.60 -15.53
C LYS A 23 1.51 -15.47 -16.16
N VAL A 24 0.95 -14.25 -16.25
CA VAL A 24 1.62 -13.13 -16.95
C VAL A 24 2.53 -12.29 -16.05
N GLY A 25 2.37 -12.37 -14.74
CA GLY A 25 3.16 -11.64 -13.75
C GLY A 25 2.91 -10.12 -13.70
N LYS A 26 1.77 -9.64 -14.22
CA LYS A 26 1.41 -8.20 -14.36
C LYS A 26 -0.07 -8.02 -14.72
N THR A 27 -0.54 -6.78 -14.84
CA THR A 27 -1.87 -6.46 -15.37
C THR A 27 -2.05 -7.03 -16.80
N PRO A 28 -3.07 -7.87 -17.04
CA PRO A 28 -3.39 -8.38 -18.37
C PRO A 28 -3.83 -7.25 -19.30
N LYS A 29 -3.49 -7.35 -20.59
CA LYS A 29 -3.85 -6.35 -21.61
C LYS A 29 -5.11 -6.77 -22.35
N GLU A 30 -5.77 -5.81 -22.99
CA GLU A 30 -7.06 -5.93 -23.69
C GLU A 30 -7.32 -7.29 -24.37
N ARG A 31 -6.40 -7.78 -25.21
CA ARG A 31 -6.55 -9.06 -25.92
C ARG A 31 -6.74 -10.26 -24.97
N LEU A 32 -6.00 -10.30 -23.86
CA LEU A 32 -6.09 -11.37 -22.87
C LEU A 32 -7.33 -11.21 -22.00
N CYS A 33 -7.68 -9.98 -21.60
CA CYS A 33 -8.90 -9.71 -20.84
C CYS A 33 -10.15 -10.16 -21.62
N ARG A 34 -10.27 -9.79 -22.91
CA ARG A 34 -11.42 -10.20 -23.72
C ARG A 34 -11.50 -11.70 -23.91
N LYS A 35 -10.35 -12.37 -24.07
CA LYS A 35 -10.28 -13.80 -24.34
C LYS A 35 -10.59 -14.65 -23.11
N GLU A 36 -10.00 -14.30 -21.96
CA GLU A 36 -9.99 -15.16 -20.78
C GLU A 36 -11.00 -14.70 -19.70
N LEU A 37 -11.37 -13.41 -19.69
CA LEU A 37 -12.21 -12.79 -18.66
C LEU A 37 -13.53 -12.24 -19.20
N GLU A 38 -13.75 -12.30 -20.51
CA GLU A 38 -14.94 -11.77 -21.19
C GLU A 38 -15.23 -10.29 -20.89
N MET A 39 -14.19 -9.52 -20.54
CA MET A 39 -14.27 -8.08 -20.25
C MET A 39 -13.12 -7.31 -20.91
N THR A 40 -13.25 -5.99 -21.01
CA THR A 40 -12.15 -5.11 -21.47
C THR A 40 -11.17 -4.85 -20.32
N ASP A 41 -9.92 -4.52 -20.65
CA ASP A 41 -8.91 -4.23 -19.63
C ASP A 41 -9.23 -2.99 -18.79
N GLY A 42 -9.91 -2.00 -19.38
CA GLY A 42 -10.43 -0.83 -18.66
C GLY A 42 -11.44 -1.13 -17.55
N HIS A 43 -12.10 -2.30 -17.53
CA HIS A 43 -13.03 -2.68 -16.46
C HIS A 43 -12.38 -3.52 -15.35
N LEU A 44 -11.14 -3.97 -15.54
CA LEU A 44 -10.49 -4.93 -14.65
C LEU A 44 -10.29 -4.37 -13.23
N GLU A 45 -9.87 -3.12 -13.12
CA GLU A 45 -9.69 -2.45 -11.83
C GLU A 45 -11.03 -2.33 -11.08
N ASN A 46 -12.07 -1.86 -11.76
CA ASN A 46 -13.41 -1.74 -11.19
C ASN A 46 -13.98 -3.11 -10.74
N PHE A 47 -13.75 -4.16 -11.53
CA PHE A 47 -14.13 -5.51 -11.15
C PHE A 47 -13.43 -5.99 -9.88
N LEU A 48 -12.11 -5.79 -9.76
CA LEU A 48 -11.36 -6.19 -8.57
C LEU A 48 -11.71 -5.34 -7.34
N ASN A 49 -11.94 -4.04 -7.52
CA ASN A 49 -12.45 -3.17 -6.46
C ASN A 49 -13.83 -3.65 -5.97
N PHE A 50 -14.71 -4.03 -6.89
CA PHE A 50 -16.01 -4.63 -6.54
C PHE A 50 -15.87 -5.96 -5.80
N CYS A 51 -14.91 -6.81 -6.20
CA CYS A 51 -14.59 -8.04 -5.46
C CYS A 51 -14.15 -7.75 -4.03
N CYS A 52 -13.29 -6.75 -3.81
CA CYS A 52 -12.89 -6.33 -2.47
C CYS A 52 -14.10 -5.84 -1.65
N HIS A 53 -14.95 -5.01 -2.28
CA HIS A 53 -16.12 -4.44 -1.62
C HIS A 53 -17.14 -5.51 -1.20
N ILE A 54 -17.48 -6.44 -2.08
CA ILE A 54 -18.46 -7.49 -1.74
C ILE A 54 -17.94 -8.44 -0.67
N LEU A 55 -16.63 -8.76 -0.66
CA LEU A 55 -16.03 -9.60 0.38
C LEU A 55 -16.01 -8.89 1.74
N ASN A 56 -15.76 -7.58 1.77
CA ASN A 56 -15.91 -6.77 2.99
C ASN A 56 -17.35 -6.78 3.51
N ILE A 57 -18.34 -6.59 2.63
CA ILE A 57 -19.77 -6.69 3.01
C ILE A 57 -20.07 -8.06 3.63
N ILE A 58 -19.55 -9.14 3.06
CA ILE A 58 -19.75 -10.49 3.61
C ILE A 58 -19.11 -10.63 5.00
N LEU A 59 -17.88 -10.13 5.19
CA LEU A 59 -17.23 -10.14 6.51
C LEU A 59 -17.99 -9.33 7.55
N GLU A 60 -18.36 -8.09 7.21
CA GLU A 60 -19.09 -7.19 8.11
C GLU A 60 -20.46 -7.74 8.48
N SER A 61 -21.18 -8.35 7.52
CA SER A 61 -22.50 -8.94 7.75
C SER A 61 -22.48 -10.28 8.50
N ASN A 62 -21.36 -10.99 8.53
CA ASN A 62 -21.21 -12.20 9.33
C ASN A 62 -21.23 -11.90 10.84
N VAL A 63 -20.74 -10.73 11.27
CA VAL A 63 -20.70 -10.33 12.69
C VAL A 63 -22.10 -10.26 13.34
N PRO A 64 -23.07 -9.47 12.82
CA PRO A 64 -24.42 -9.45 13.39
C PRO A 64 -25.14 -10.79 13.22
N ALA A 65 -24.87 -11.54 12.14
CA ALA A 65 -25.52 -12.83 11.89
C ALA A 65 -25.15 -13.93 12.90
N GLU A 66 -24.08 -13.75 13.69
CA GLU A 66 -23.72 -14.65 14.79
C GLU A 66 -24.56 -14.43 16.06
N VAL A 67 -25.16 -13.24 16.21
CA VAL A 67 -25.81 -12.80 17.45
C VAL A 67 -27.30 -12.52 17.26
N GLU A 68 -27.71 -12.10 16.07
CA GLU A 68 -29.09 -11.72 15.75
C GLU A 68 -29.89 -12.92 15.22
N ASP A 69 -31.18 -12.95 15.59
CA ASP A 69 -32.13 -13.88 15.03
C ASP A 69 -32.32 -13.63 13.53
N ARG A 70 -32.56 -14.70 12.77
CA ARG A 70 -32.83 -14.58 11.34
C ARG A 70 -34.05 -13.69 11.13
N PRO A 71 -33.95 -12.65 10.28
CA PRO A 71 -35.08 -11.79 9.99
C PRO A 71 -36.22 -12.60 9.37
N ASN A 72 -37.40 -12.48 9.97
CA ASN A 72 -38.61 -13.13 9.47
C ASN A 72 -39.27 -12.24 8.41
N PHE A 73 -39.08 -12.58 7.14
CA PHE A 73 -39.72 -11.87 6.03
C PHE A 73 -41.01 -12.60 5.62
N PRO A 74 -42.16 -11.91 5.55
CA PRO A 74 -43.38 -12.51 5.02
C PRO A 74 -43.16 -12.90 3.55
N VAL A 75 -43.79 -13.99 3.12
CA VAL A 75 -43.82 -14.37 1.70
C VAL A 75 -44.51 -13.24 0.92
N GLU A 76 -43.87 -12.73 -0.12
CA GLU A 76 -44.48 -11.68 -0.95
C GLU A 76 -45.76 -12.22 -1.61
N ASN A 77 -46.79 -11.38 -1.70
CA ASN A 77 -48.10 -11.79 -2.20
C ASN A 77 -48.06 -12.47 -3.58
N PHE A 78 -47.07 -12.12 -4.41
CA PHE A 78 -46.85 -12.70 -5.73
C PHE A 78 -46.56 -14.22 -5.69
N TRP A 79 -46.01 -14.74 -4.59
CA TRP A 79 -45.59 -16.14 -4.47
C TRP A 79 -46.66 -17.05 -3.84
N HIS A 80 -47.77 -16.49 -3.34
CA HIS A 80 -48.87 -17.29 -2.79
C HIS A 80 -49.46 -18.22 -3.84
N GLY A 81 -49.62 -19.50 -3.48
CA GLY A 81 -50.12 -20.54 -4.40
C GLY A 81 -49.07 -21.14 -5.34
N HIS A 82 -47.85 -20.58 -5.38
CA HIS A 82 -46.71 -21.09 -6.15
C HIS A 82 -45.59 -21.70 -5.29
N GLU A 83 -45.85 -21.86 -3.99
CA GLU A 83 -44.89 -22.29 -2.97
C GLU A 83 -44.22 -23.65 -3.27
N ASN A 84 -44.93 -24.55 -3.96
CA ASN A 84 -44.48 -25.92 -4.25
C ASN A 84 -44.29 -26.23 -5.75
N THR A 85 -44.49 -25.24 -6.63
CA THR A 85 -44.57 -25.48 -8.09
C THR A 85 -43.60 -24.60 -8.90
N GLY A 86 -42.80 -23.76 -8.25
CA GLY A 86 -41.83 -22.86 -8.90
C GLY A 86 -40.45 -22.85 -8.24
N HIS A 87 -39.52 -22.07 -8.81
CA HIS A 87 -38.23 -21.80 -8.18
C HIS A 87 -38.46 -21.03 -6.86
N PRO A 88 -37.69 -21.34 -5.79
CA PRO A 88 -37.83 -20.62 -4.53
C PRO A 88 -37.56 -19.12 -4.72
N PRO A 89 -38.31 -18.24 -4.04
CA PRO A 89 -38.08 -16.81 -4.07
C PRO A 89 -36.63 -16.48 -3.70
N LEU A 90 -36.06 -15.43 -4.30
CA LEU A 90 -34.66 -15.05 -4.05
C LEU A 90 -34.41 -14.78 -2.56
N ILE A 91 -35.39 -14.21 -1.85
CA ILE A 91 -35.32 -14.02 -0.39
C ILE A 91 -35.25 -15.35 0.36
N ALA A 92 -36.02 -16.35 -0.05
CA ALA A 92 -35.98 -17.69 0.54
C ALA A 92 -34.64 -18.38 0.27
N MET A 93 -34.09 -18.22 -0.94
CA MET A 93 -32.75 -18.72 -1.26
C MET A 93 -31.67 -18.03 -0.42
N ALA A 94 -31.80 -16.73 -0.16
CA ALA A 94 -30.87 -15.95 0.65
C ALA A 94 -30.91 -16.33 2.13
N LEU A 95 -32.11 -16.53 2.71
CA LEU A 95 -32.29 -16.97 4.09
C LEU A 95 -31.77 -18.41 4.33
N ASN A 96 -31.78 -19.25 3.29
CA ASN A 96 -31.29 -20.63 3.35
C ASN A 96 -29.80 -20.79 3.06
N GLN A 97 -29.05 -19.69 2.87
CA GLN A 97 -27.61 -19.78 2.72
C GLN A 97 -26.95 -20.29 4.00
N LYS A 98 -25.92 -21.13 3.84
CA LYS A 98 -25.03 -21.48 4.94
C LYS A 98 -24.18 -20.26 5.31
N PRO A 99 -23.87 -20.06 6.60
CA PRO A 99 -22.99 -18.96 7.02
C PRO A 99 -21.60 -19.13 6.39
N CYS A 100 -21.03 -18.01 5.94
CA CYS A 100 -19.68 -18.02 5.37
C CYS A 100 -18.63 -18.12 6.48
N SER A 101 -17.53 -18.82 6.23
CA SER A 101 -16.38 -18.86 7.12
C SER A 101 -15.64 -17.53 7.06
N ASN A 102 -15.59 -16.78 8.17
CA ASN A 102 -14.86 -15.50 8.24
C ASN A 102 -13.42 -15.62 7.75
N HIS A 103 -12.74 -16.72 8.12
CA HIS A 103 -11.39 -17.01 7.66
C HIS A 103 -11.32 -17.15 6.13
N GLN A 104 -12.25 -17.90 5.54
CA GLN A 104 -12.25 -18.14 4.09
C GLN A 104 -12.57 -16.87 3.29
N VAL A 105 -13.49 -16.04 3.79
CA VAL A 105 -13.82 -14.75 3.17
C VAL A 105 -12.64 -13.79 3.27
N TYR A 106 -12.04 -13.67 4.46
CA TYR A 106 -10.85 -12.84 4.68
C TYR A 106 -9.69 -13.30 3.78
N PHE A 107 -9.49 -14.60 3.63
CA PHE A 107 -8.45 -15.13 2.77
C PHE A 107 -8.66 -14.75 1.29
N HIS A 108 -9.89 -14.83 0.77
CA HIS A 108 -10.22 -14.33 -0.57
C HIS A 108 -10.04 -12.81 -0.69
N LEU A 109 -10.37 -12.05 0.36
CA LEU A 109 -10.20 -10.60 0.39
C LEU A 109 -8.72 -10.23 0.30
N MET A 110 -7.83 -10.95 0.98
CA MET A 110 -6.39 -10.75 0.85
C MET A 110 -5.92 -10.91 -0.60
N LEU A 111 -6.34 -11.97 -1.29
CA LEU A 111 -6.01 -12.15 -2.70
C LEU A 111 -6.62 -11.05 -3.58
N ALA A 112 -7.87 -10.65 -3.32
CA ALA A 112 -8.53 -9.59 -4.07
C ALA A 112 -7.78 -8.25 -3.94
N ASN A 113 -7.36 -7.91 -2.72
CA ASN A 113 -6.53 -6.73 -2.45
C ASN A 113 -5.18 -6.79 -3.16
N VAL A 114 -4.49 -7.94 -3.15
CA VAL A 114 -3.24 -8.13 -3.89
C VAL A 114 -3.44 -7.89 -5.40
N LEU A 115 -4.45 -8.51 -6.00
CA LEU A 115 -4.75 -8.35 -7.42
C LEU A 115 -5.09 -6.89 -7.74
N HIS A 116 -5.92 -6.26 -6.91
CA HIS A 116 -6.34 -4.88 -7.07
C HIS A 116 -5.13 -3.94 -7.03
N LEU A 117 -4.24 -4.07 -6.04
CA LEU A 117 -3.01 -3.27 -5.94
C LEU A 117 -2.11 -3.43 -7.18
N ILE A 118 -1.95 -4.65 -7.70
CA ILE A 118 -1.17 -4.90 -8.92
C ILE A 118 -1.77 -4.15 -10.11
N VAL A 119 -3.10 -4.19 -10.28
CA VAL A 119 -3.79 -3.53 -11.39
C VAL A 119 -3.74 -2.02 -11.24
N THR A 120 -4.13 -1.48 -10.09
CA THR A 120 -4.15 -0.03 -9.80
C THR A 120 -2.78 0.60 -10.02
N PHE A 121 -1.70 -0.04 -9.56
CA PHE A 121 -0.34 0.51 -9.68
C PHE A 121 0.44 -0.04 -10.87
N GLN A 122 -0.20 -0.79 -11.76
CA GLN A 122 0.40 -1.39 -12.96
C GLN A 122 1.71 -2.15 -12.65
N MET A 123 1.73 -2.86 -11.52
CA MET A 123 2.93 -3.51 -11.02
C MET A 123 3.34 -4.67 -11.93
N LYS A 124 4.66 -4.87 -12.09
CA LYS A 124 5.23 -5.89 -12.99
C LYS A 124 6.08 -6.90 -12.22
N ASN A 125 6.23 -8.09 -12.80
CA ASN A 125 7.03 -9.20 -12.28
C ASN A 125 6.55 -9.66 -10.89
N ILE A 126 5.23 -9.77 -10.71
CA ILE A 126 4.60 -10.24 -9.47
C ILE A 126 3.65 -11.38 -9.80
N LYS A 127 3.83 -12.50 -9.11
CA LYS A 127 2.97 -13.67 -9.18
C LYS A 127 2.02 -13.66 -7.97
N PRO A 128 0.78 -13.18 -8.09
CA PRO A 128 -0.11 -12.96 -6.95
C PRO A 128 -0.40 -14.23 -6.13
N LEU A 129 -0.59 -15.39 -6.78
CA LEU A 129 -0.80 -16.65 -6.05
C LEU A 129 0.50 -17.15 -5.41
N GLY A 130 1.65 -16.79 -5.99
CA GLY A 130 2.98 -17.02 -5.42
C GLY A 130 3.22 -16.34 -4.07
N LEU A 131 2.39 -15.37 -3.66
CA LEU A 131 2.46 -14.73 -2.34
C LEU A 131 1.74 -15.53 -1.23
N PHE A 132 1.14 -16.67 -1.57
CA PHE A 132 0.41 -17.52 -0.65
C PHE A 132 1.02 -18.92 -0.57
N SER A 133 0.88 -19.55 0.60
CA SER A 133 1.35 -20.91 0.84
C SER A 133 0.61 -21.91 -0.05
N THR A 134 1.18 -23.10 -0.18
CA THR A 134 0.58 -24.22 -0.93
C THR A 134 -0.79 -24.60 -0.37
N LEU A 135 -0.93 -24.62 0.96
CA LEU A 135 -2.22 -24.84 1.62
C LEU A 135 -3.21 -23.73 1.29
N GLY A 136 -2.78 -22.47 1.34
CA GLY A 136 -3.59 -21.32 0.95
C GLY A 136 -4.09 -21.43 -0.49
N LYS A 137 -3.18 -21.73 -1.43
CA LYS A 137 -3.54 -21.94 -2.84
C LYS A 137 -4.60 -23.02 -3.06
N LYS A 138 -4.60 -24.09 -2.26
CA LYS A 138 -5.62 -25.14 -2.31
C LYS A 138 -6.98 -24.72 -1.74
N ALA A 139 -7.00 -23.70 -0.89
CA ALA A 139 -8.22 -23.17 -0.28
C ALA A 139 -8.88 -22.08 -1.13
N PHE A 140 -8.13 -21.36 -1.96
CA PHE A 140 -8.69 -20.41 -2.91
C PHE A 140 -9.70 -21.06 -3.84
N PHE A 141 -10.67 -20.24 -4.26
CA PHE A 141 -11.70 -20.56 -5.24
C PHE A 141 -12.70 -21.65 -4.82
N ARG A 142 -12.58 -22.17 -3.59
CA ARG A 142 -13.63 -22.99 -2.94
C ARG A 142 -14.76 -22.09 -2.44
N GLU A 143 -15.90 -22.70 -2.14
CA GLU A 143 -17.04 -22.01 -1.53
C GLU A 143 -16.63 -21.25 -0.26
N LEU A 144 -17.24 -20.09 -0.01
CA LEU A 144 -16.95 -19.28 1.18
C LEU A 144 -17.33 -19.96 2.50
N THR A 145 -18.13 -21.02 2.44
CA THR A 145 -18.48 -21.89 3.57
C THR A 145 -17.41 -22.95 3.86
N TYR A 146 -16.36 -23.03 3.04
CA TYR A 146 -15.26 -23.96 3.24
C TYR A 146 -14.44 -23.56 4.47
N HIS A 147 -14.13 -24.53 5.32
CA HIS A 147 -13.24 -24.35 6.46
C HIS A 147 -11.90 -24.99 6.12
N ILE A 148 -10.87 -24.15 6.02
CA ILE A 148 -9.51 -24.65 5.84
C ILE A 148 -9.11 -25.43 7.09
N GLN A 149 -8.59 -26.64 6.91
CA GLN A 149 -7.95 -27.35 8.01
C GLN A 149 -6.55 -26.77 8.17
N VAL A 150 -6.37 -25.90 9.16
CA VAL A 150 -5.06 -25.36 9.51
C VAL A 150 -4.22 -26.52 10.03
N SER A 151 -3.31 -27.02 9.20
CA SER A 151 -2.24 -27.90 9.65
C SER A 151 -1.08 -27.02 10.13
N ALA A 152 -0.36 -27.48 11.16
CA ALA A 152 0.88 -26.85 11.62
C ALA A 152 2.00 -27.11 10.58
N GLU A 153 1.85 -26.54 9.39
CA GLU A 153 2.85 -26.58 8.35
C GLU A 153 3.90 -25.49 8.62
N ARG A 154 5.18 -25.86 8.52
CA ARG A 154 6.28 -24.90 8.61
C ARG A 154 6.16 -23.89 7.47
N GLU A 155 6.31 -22.61 7.78
CA GLU A 155 6.27 -21.55 6.77
C GLU A 155 7.27 -21.84 5.63
N GLU A 156 6.81 -21.71 4.39
CA GLU A 156 7.62 -21.95 3.20
C GLU A 156 8.76 -20.92 3.14
N GLN A 157 9.99 -21.40 2.91
CA GLN A 157 11.18 -20.55 2.88
C GLN A 157 11.04 -19.43 1.84
N GLY A 158 11.32 -18.20 2.24
CA GLY A 158 11.32 -17.03 1.36
C GLY A 158 9.95 -16.42 1.07
N LEU A 159 8.87 -16.97 1.62
CA LEU A 159 7.52 -16.44 1.42
C LEU A 159 7.33 -15.09 2.11
N SER A 160 7.75 -14.95 3.38
CA SER A 160 7.68 -13.69 4.14
C SER A 160 8.52 -12.60 3.47
N SER A 161 9.71 -12.92 2.96
CA SER A 161 10.55 -11.96 2.22
C SER A 161 9.88 -11.51 0.91
N SER A 162 9.26 -12.43 0.18
CA SER A 162 8.56 -12.13 -1.08
C SER A 162 7.32 -11.25 -0.84
N ARG A 163 6.57 -11.52 0.24
CA ARG A 163 5.43 -10.70 0.69
C ARG A 163 5.89 -9.32 1.12
N ASN A 164 6.94 -9.22 1.93
CA ASN A 164 7.48 -7.94 2.39
C ASN A 164 7.94 -7.10 1.19
N GLN A 165 8.69 -7.70 0.25
CA GLN A 165 9.12 -7.02 -0.97
C GLN A 165 7.93 -6.51 -1.80
N PHE A 166 6.86 -7.31 -1.92
CA PHE A 166 5.63 -6.88 -2.59
C PHE A 166 5.01 -5.66 -1.89
N LEU A 167 4.86 -5.69 -0.57
CA LEU A 167 4.24 -4.61 0.21
C LEU A 167 5.08 -3.34 0.20
N LEU A 168 6.41 -3.42 0.27
CA LEU A 168 7.28 -2.25 0.14
C LEU A 168 7.12 -1.61 -1.25
N ARG A 169 7.10 -2.41 -2.32
CA ARG A 169 6.84 -1.90 -3.68
C ARG A 169 5.46 -1.26 -3.83
N ALA A 170 4.43 -1.86 -3.24
CA ALA A 170 3.08 -1.30 -3.25
C ALA A 170 3.01 0.02 -2.45
N THR A 171 3.73 0.09 -1.33
CA THR A 171 3.83 1.28 -0.47
C THR A 171 4.48 2.45 -1.22
N ALA A 172 5.59 2.20 -1.90
CA ALA A 172 6.23 3.17 -2.77
C ALA A 172 5.27 3.65 -3.88
N ALA A 173 4.52 2.73 -4.51
CA ALA A 173 3.54 3.08 -5.53
C ALA A 173 2.37 3.94 -4.99
N VAL A 174 1.91 3.69 -3.76
CA VAL A 174 0.91 4.55 -3.08
C VAL A 174 1.47 5.97 -2.91
N ALA A 175 2.68 6.11 -2.36
CA ALA A 175 3.32 7.42 -2.21
C ALA A 175 3.60 8.10 -3.57
N GLN A 176 3.81 7.31 -4.63
CA GLN A 176 4.02 7.79 -6.00
C GLN A 176 2.73 8.23 -6.70
N SER A 177 1.58 7.74 -6.24
CA SER A 177 0.29 8.19 -6.77
C SER A 177 -0.15 9.57 -6.26
N LEU A 178 0.51 10.08 -5.21
CA LEU A 178 0.30 11.45 -4.74
C LEU A 178 1.02 12.43 -5.69
N PRO A 179 0.43 13.60 -5.98
CA PRO A 179 1.07 14.60 -6.81
C PRO A 179 2.38 15.06 -6.17
N GLU A 180 3.40 15.29 -6.99
CA GLU A 180 4.65 15.85 -6.50
C GLU A 180 4.45 17.33 -6.21
N ILE A 181 4.90 17.79 -5.04
CA ILE A 181 4.82 19.22 -4.69
C ILE A 181 5.97 19.92 -5.42
N ASP A 182 5.65 20.62 -6.51
CA ASP A 182 6.54 21.60 -7.11
C ASP A 182 6.23 22.98 -6.48
N PRO A 183 7.16 23.58 -5.72
CA PRO A 183 6.98 24.92 -5.15
C PRO A 183 6.72 26.03 -6.20
N GLN A 184 6.98 25.76 -7.48
CA GLN A 184 6.78 26.72 -8.58
C GLN A 184 5.50 26.51 -9.40
N CYS A 185 4.84 25.36 -9.25
CA CYS A 185 3.56 25.10 -9.89
C CYS A 185 2.46 25.10 -8.83
N GLU A 186 1.60 26.12 -8.85
CA GLU A 186 0.28 26.07 -8.18
C GLU A 186 -0.63 25.09 -8.96
N GLY A 187 -0.26 23.81 -8.96
CA GLY A 187 -1.12 22.73 -9.41
C GLY A 187 -2.20 22.50 -8.37
N SER A 188 -3.47 22.47 -8.81
CA SER A 188 -4.58 22.05 -7.99
C SER A 188 -4.39 20.60 -7.54
N VAL A 189 -3.88 20.41 -6.33
CA VAL A 189 -3.88 19.10 -5.68
C VAL A 189 -5.35 18.71 -5.49
N ASP A 190 -5.79 17.63 -6.15
CA ASP A 190 -7.14 17.13 -5.95
C ASP A 190 -7.23 16.61 -4.51
N GLN A 191 -8.11 17.21 -3.71
CA GLN A 191 -8.32 16.81 -2.32
C GLN A 191 -8.73 15.34 -2.19
N ALA A 192 -9.21 14.71 -3.28
CA ALA A 192 -9.57 13.30 -3.33
C ALA A 192 -8.38 12.32 -3.32
N ASP A 193 -7.17 12.76 -3.68
CA ASP A 193 -6.00 11.90 -3.81
C ASP A 193 -5.49 11.39 -2.45
N TYR A 194 -5.50 12.25 -1.42
CA TYR A 194 -5.03 11.89 -0.08
C TYR A 194 -5.89 10.80 0.60
N PRO A 195 -7.24 10.91 0.65
CA PRO A 195 -8.09 9.84 1.17
C PRO A 195 -7.97 8.54 0.36
N ALA A 196 -7.75 8.63 -0.96
CA ALA A 196 -7.54 7.44 -1.78
C ALA A 196 -6.21 6.74 -1.44
N ALA A 197 -5.12 7.49 -1.34
CA ALA A 197 -3.82 6.96 -0.94
C ALA A 197 -3.85 6.36 0.47
N SER A 198 -4.50 7.03 1.43
CA SER A 198 -4.65 6.56 2.81
C SER A 198 -5.42 5.22 2.88
N ARG A 199 -6.51 5.07 2.12
CA ARG A 199 -7.25 3.80 2.02
C ARG A 199 -6.41 2.68 1.44
N LYS A 200 -5.65 2.95 0.37
CA LYS A 200 -4.74 1.97 -0.24
C LYS A 200 -3.60 1.58 0.71
N PHE A 201 -3.03 2.53 1.43
CA PHE A 201 -2.01 2.25 2.44
C PHE A 201 -2.57 1.41 3.61
N SER A 202 -3.79 1.71 4.06
CA SER A 202 -4.48 0.90 5.08
C SER A 202 -4.67 -0.56 4.63
N CYS A 203 -5.05 -0.77 3.37
CA CYS A 203 -5.14 -2.09 2.76
C CYS A 203 -3.78 -2.84 2.76
N ILE A 204 -2.67 -2.15 2.47
CA ILE A 204 -1.32 -2.73 2.57
C ILE A 204 -1.01 -3.15 4.02
N LEU A 205 -1.37 -2.35 5.02
CA LEU A 205 -1.19 -2.70 6.43
C LEU A 205 -2.06 -3.90 6.84
N ASP A 206 -3.28 -4.03 6.31
CA ASP A 206 -4.14 -5.19 6.57
C ASP A 206 -3.58 -6.47 5.96
N LEU A 207 -2.98 -6.39 4.76
CA LEU A 207 -2.23 -7.51 4.17
C LEU A 207 -1.02 -7.89 5.02
N ALA A 208 -0.25 -6.89 5.48
CA ALA A 208 0.91 -7.12 6.35
C ALA A 208 0.50 -7.80 7.66
N ARG A 209 -0.61 -7.38 8.28
CA ARG A 209 -1.20 -8.03 9.47
C ARG A 209 -1.61 -9.47 9.19
N GLY A 210 -2.33 -9.72 8.10
CA GLY A 210 -2.77 -11.06 7.72
C GLY A 210 -1.63 -12.01 7.36
N TRP A 211 -0.44 -11.48 7.05
CA TRP A 211 0.79 -12.24 6.82
C TRP A 211 1.76 -12.19 8.01
N GLU A 212 1.37 -11.60 9.13
CA GLU A 212 2.19 -11.50 10.35
C GLU A 212 3.58 -10.86 10.11
N LEU A 213 3.64 -9.86 9.23
CA LEU A 213 4.87 -9.12 8.90
C LEU A 213 5.09 -7.93 9.83
N ASP A 214 6.32 -7.41 9.87
CA ASP A 214 6.65 -6.19 10.62
C ASP A 214 5.95 -4.97 10.01
N LEU A 215 4.86 -4.53 10.67
CA LEU A 215 4.12 -3.34 10.27
C LEU A 215 4.97 -2.08 10.38
N ASP A 216 5.95 -2.04 11.28
CA ASP A 216 6.76 -0.86 11.49
C ASP A 216 7.72 -0.62 10.33
N GLU A 217 8.28 -1.68 9.74
CA GLU A 217 9.07 -1.59 8.50
C GLU A 217 8.27 -0.94 7.36
N ILE A 218 7.03 -1.39 7.14
CA ILE A 218 6.15 -0.83 6.11
C ILE A 218 5.84 0.64 6.37
N ARG A 219 5.55 1.01 7.63
CA ARG A 219 5.29 2.41 8.02
C ARG A 219 6.51 3.30 7.84
N ARG A 220 7.69 2.85 8.27
CA ARG A 220 8.93 3.60 8.08
C ARG A 220 9.19 3.83 6.60
N HIS A 221 9.04 2.79 5.78
CA HIS A 221 9.20 2.90 4.33
C HIS A 221 8.21 3.92 3.73
N TYR A 222 6.93 3.90 4.13
CA TYR A 222 5.95 4.88 3.64
C TYR A 222 6.35 6.33 3.99
N VAL A 223 6.79 6.57 5.23
CA VAL A 223 7.27 7.89 5.65
C VAL A 223 8.47 8.34 4.80
N CYS A 224 9.45 7.47 4.56
CA CYS A 224 10.59 7.77 3.70
C CYS A 224 10.16 8.09 2.25
N GLU A 225 9.22 7.34 1.68
CA GLU A 225 8.72 7.57 0.32
C GLU A 225 7.96 8.90 0.20
N LEU A 226 7.19 9.29 1.23
CA LEU A 226 6.52 10.60 1.28
C LEU A 226 7.51 11.75 1.35
N TYR A 227 8.52 11.68 2.22
CA TYR A 227 9.61 12.65 2.23
C TYR A 227 10.36 12.66 0.88
N SER A 228 10.59 11.51 0.25
CA SER A 228 11.29 11.46 -1.05
C SER A 228 10.51 12.22 -2.13
N GLY A 229 9.17 12.14 -2.10
CA GLY A 229 8.26 12.88 -2.98
C GLY A 229 7.95 14.31 -2.56
N GLY A 230 8.58 14.85 -1.51
CA GLY A 230 8.35 16.22 -1.03
C GLY A 230 7.06 16.43 -0.22
N GLN A 231 6.37 15.35 0.16
CA GLN A 231 5.12 15.37 0.93
C GLN A 231 5.38 15.47 2.45
N ASP A 232 6.25 16.40 2.86
CA ASP A 232 6.80 16.48 4.23
C ASP A 232 5.71 16.67 5.32
N LEU A 233 4.66 17.45 5.03
CA LEU A 233 3.56 17.65 5.96
C LEU A 233 2.79 16.35 6.22
N LEU A 234 2.41 15.64 5.16
CA LEU A 234 1.74 14.35 5.27
C LEU A 234 2.66 13.31 5.93
N ALA A 235 3.94 13.29 5.57
CA ALA A 235 4.92 12.42 6.18
C ALA A 235 5.01 12.63 7.69
N GLN A 236 4.93 13.89 8.15
CA GLN A 236 4.94 14.24 9.55
C GLN A 236 3.67 13.78 10.29
N GLU A 237 2.50 13.86 9.65
CA GLU A 237 1.24 13.37 10.22
C GLU A 237 1.28 11.84 10.44
N VAL A 238 1.67 11.09 9.40
CA VAL A 238 1.67 9.62 9.46
C VAL A 238 2.87 9.06 10.23
N LYS A 239 3.95 9.84 10.38
CA LYS A 239 5.12 9.48 11.21
C LYS A 239 4.72 9.09 12.62
N SER A 240 3.67 9.69 13.18
CA SER A 240 3.20 9.41 14.54
C SER A 240 3.02 7.91 14.83
N ALA A 241 2.53 7.14 13.85
CA ALA A 241 2.26 5.71 13.96
C ALA A 241 3.49 4.78 13.90
N VAL A 242 4.69 5.31 13.62
CA VAL A 242 5.95 4.56 13.63
C VAL A 242 6.42 4.31 15.07
N VAL A 243 6.81 3.08 15.38
CA VAL A 243 7.33 2.65 16.68
C VAL A 243 8.81 2.99 16.80
N ASP A 244 9.66 2.51 15.88
CA ASP A 244 11.09 2.76 15.92
C ASP A 244 11.46 4.12 15.28
N LYS A 245 11.31 5.19 16.08
CA LYS A 245 11.66 6.55 15.66
C LYS A 245 13.15 6.75 15.43
N ALA A 246 14.00 6.00 16.13
CA ALA A 246 15.45 6.13 16.02
C ALA A 246 15.90 5.60 14.65
N LEU A 247 15.50 4.37 14.31
CA LEU A 247 15.78 3.78 13.01
C LEU A 247 15.18 4.59 11.85
N LEU A 248 13.95 5.08 12.00
CA LEU A 248 13.37 6.00 11.02
C LEU A 248 14.23 7.26 10.85
N SER A 249 14.75 7.83 11.94
CA SER A 249 15.57 9.04 11.88
C SER A 249 16.92 8.78 11.19
N SER A 250 17.54 7.62 11.41
CA SER A 250 18.71 7.17 10.65
C SER A 250 18.41 7.06 9.14
N GLN A 251 17.25 6.51 8.78
CA GLN A 251 16.81 6.41 7.37
C GLN A 251 16.55 7.79 6.75
N LEU A 252 15.90 8.69 7.49
CA LEU A 252 15.59 10.05 7.03
C LEU A 252 16.86 10.93 6.93
N LEU A 253 17.91 10.64 7.70
CA LEU A 253 19.19 11.34 7.58
C LEU A 253 19.84 11.11 6.20
N LEU A 254 19.70 9.90 5.64
CA LEU A 254 20.14 9.63 4.27
C LEU A 254 19.38 10.50 3.26
N LEU A 255 18.07 10.66 3.45
CA LEU A 255 17.21 11.47 2.58
C LEU A 255 17.52 12.97 2.67
N VAL A 256 17.79 13.48 3.88
CA VAL A 256 18.34 14.83 4.07
C VAL A 256 19.64 14.99 3.29
N GLY A 257 20.55 14.02 3.39
CA GLY A 257 21.78 13.98 2.62
C GLY A 257 21.54 14.08 1.12
N GLN A 258 20.56 13.33 0.59
CA GLN A 258 20.20 13.34 -0.83
C GLN A 258 19.69 14.73 -1.28
N ARG A 259 18.81 15.35 -0.50
CA ARG A 259 18.29 16.70 -0.78
C ARG A 259 19.41 17.73 -0.82
N ILE A 260 20.30 17.72 0.17
CA ILE A 260 21.45 18.64 0.25
C ILE A 260 22.44 18.36 -0.88
N HIS A 261 22.72 17.10 -1.18
CA HIS A 261 23.60 16.70 -2.28
C HIS A 261 23.10 17.31 -3.60
N LYS A 262 21.83 17.13 -3.96
CA LYS A 262 21.23 17.73 -5.17
C LYS A 262 21.42 19.24 -5.22
N ILE A 263 21.09 19.93 -4.12
CA ILE A 263 21.25 21.38 -4.02
C ILE A 263 22.70 21.82 -4.24
N ILE A 264 23.68 21.06 -3.76
CA ILE A 264 25.10 21.43 -3.89
C ILE A 264 25.63 21.13 -5.29
N PHE A 265 25.43 19.91 -5.77
CA PHE A 265 26.07 19.40 -6.97
C PHE A 265 25.35 19.80 -8.27
N ASP A 266 24.05 20.10 -8.22
CA ASP A 266 23.31 20.64 -9.37
C ASP A 266 23.50 22.17 -9.51
N SER A 267 24.33 22.78 -8.65
CA SER A 267 24.60 24.22 -8.67
C SER A 267 25.72 24.61 -9.64
N SER A 268 25.75 25.89 -10.02
CA SER A 268 26.84 26.46 -10.81
C SER A 268 28.16 26.60 -10.04
N ASN A 269 28.16 26.51 -8.70
CA ASN A 269 29.36 26.59 -7.86
C ASN A 269 29.34 25.56 -6.71
N PRO A 270 29.50 24.26 -7.01
CA PRO A 270 29.52 23.20 -5.99
C PRO A 270 30.65 23.37 -4.98
N ALA A 271 31.85 23.76 -5.43
CA ALA A 271 33.01 23.96 -4.57
C ALA A 271 32.77 25.04 -3.50
N GLY A 272 32.15 26.16 -3.88
CA GLY A 272 31.77 27.21 -2.95
C GLY A 272 30.77 26.73 -1.90
N ARG A 273 29.74 25.98 -2.31
CA ARG A 273 28.72 25.45 -1.39
C ARG A 273 29.29 24.37 -0.45
N LEU A 274 30.18 23.51 -0.94
CA LEU A 274 30.89 22.52 -0.12
C LEU A 274 31.79 23.18 0.93
N GLY A 275 32.41 24.32 0.61
CA GLY A 275 33.27 25.06 1.52
C GLY A 275 32.57 25.58 2.78
N CYS A 276 31.24 25.59 2.81
CA CYS A 276 30.43 26.00 3.96
C CYS A 276 30.01 24.83 4.86
N LEU A 277 30.34 23.59 4.50
CA LEU A 277 29.98 22.40 5.26
C LEU A 277 31.15 21.91 6.12
N ALA A 278 30.83 21.29 7.26
CA ALA A 278 31.83 20.58 8.04
C ALA A 278 32.46 19.42 7.24
N PRO A 279 33.75 19.08 7.44
CA PRO A 279 34.45 18.03 6.68
C PRO A 279 33.74 16.67 6.68
N ASP A 280 33.15 16.33 7.81
CA ASP A 280 32.41 15.11 8.11
C ASP A 280 31.16 15.01 7.22
N VAL A 281 30.47 16.14 7.05
CA VAL A 281 29.27 16.27 6.22
C VAL A 281 29.67 16.15 4.75
N VAL A 282 30.75 16.80 4.32
CA VAL A 282 31.28 16.67 2.96
C VAL A 282 31.64 15.22 2.65
N ALA A 283 32.33 14.53 3.55
CA ALA A 283 32.69 13.12 3.39
C ALA A 283 31.44 12.23 3.30
N PHE A 284 30.42 12.50 4.11
CA PHE A 284 29.14 11.81 4.05
C PHE A 284 28.43 12.00 2.70
N LEU A 285 28.30 13.25 2.22
CA LEU A 285 27.64 13.54 0.94
C LEU A 285 28.37 12.91 -0.24
N ASN A 286 29.71 12.99 -0.27
CA ASN A 286 30.51 12.34 -1.31
C ASN A 286 30.35 10.81 -1.31
N LYS A 287 30.23 10.20 -0.12
CA LYS A 287 29.99 8.76 0.00
C LYS A 287 28.57 8.38 -0.43
N LEU A 288 27.59 9.22 -0.12
CA LEU A 288 26.20 9.02 -0.52
C LEU A 288 26.06 9.01 -2.05
N GLY A 289 26.77 9.92 -2.73
CA GLY A 289 26.77 10.04 -4.18
C GLY A 289 25.43 10.53 -4.74
N ASP A 290 25.30 10.45 -6.07
CA ASP A 290 24.08 10.84 -6.78
C ASP A 290 23.01 9.75 -6.70
N MET A 291 22.36 9.67 -5.55
CA MET A 291 21.22 8.77 -5.33
C MET A 291 19.93 9.43 -5.84
N PRO A 292 19.03 8.66 -6.47
CA PRO A 292 17.79 9.20 -7.00
C PRO A 292 16.88 9.67 -5.86
N LEU A 293 16.41 10.91 -5.98
CA LEU A 293 15.36 11.50 -5.16
C LEU A 293 14.17 11.78 -6.08
N ARG A 294 12.94 11.54 -5.60
CA ARG A 294 11.75 11.76 -6.43
C ARG A 294 11.50 13.25 -6.67
N CYS A 295 11.47 14.04 -5.59
CA CYS A 295 11.36 15.50 -5.67
C CYS A 295 12.73 16.13 -5.35
N SER A 296 13.42 16.65 -6.37
CA SER A 296 14.73 17.30 -6.22
C SER A 296 14.66 18.74 -5.70
N ASN A 297 13.48 19.36 -5.73
CA ASN A 297 13.31 20.80 -5.54
C ASN A 297 12.73 21.16 -4.15
N VAL A 298 12.90 20.29 -3.17
CA VAL A 298 12.40 20.55 -1.80
C VAL A 298 13.17 21.73 -1.18
N PRO A 299 12.48 22.77 -0.65
CA PRO A 299 13.15 23.92 -0.05
C PRO A 299 14.10 23.55 1.11
N LEU A 300 15.21 24.29 1.22
CA LEU A 300 16.15 24.13 2.35
C LEU A 300 15.50 24.39 3.71
N SER A 301 14.51 25.31 3.78
CA SER A 301 13.74 25.56 5.00
C SER A 301 12.97 24.31 5.46
N THR A 302 12.32 23.61 4.53
CA THR A 302 11.62 22.35 4.81
C THR A 302 12.60 21.25 5.22
N THR A 303 13.74 21.15 4.53
CA THR A 303 14.82 20.21 4.89
C THR A 303 15.39 20.52 6.27
N SER A 304 15.48 21.80 6.63
CA SER A 304 15.84 22.25 7.98
C SER A 304 14.81 21.77 8.99
N ILE A 305 13.51 21.82 8.75
CA ILE A 305 12.54 21.28 9.73
C ILE A 305 12.76 19.78 9.94
N LEU A 306 12.97 19.01 8.87
CA LEU A 306 13.22 17.58 8.94
C LEU A 306 14.46 17.22 9.78
N VAL A 307 15.55 17.97 9.64
CA VAL A 307 16.78 17.72 10.43
C VAL A 307 16.54 17.89 11.94
N ASP A 308 15.64 18.78 12.37
CA ASP A 308 15.40 19.05 13.80
C ASP A 308 14.63 17.89 14.39
N GLN A 309 13.67 17.40 13.61
CA GLN A 309 12.91 16.22 13.96
C GLN A 309 13.76 14.97 14.01
N ILE A 310 14.78 14.83 13.16
CA ILE A 310 15.74 13.71 13.19
C ILE A 310 16.58 13.78 14.47
N LEU A 311 17.13 14.97 14.78
CA LEU A 311 17.94 15.20 15.99
C LEU A 311 17.20 14.83 17.28
N ALA A 312 15.89 15.06 17.33
CA ALA A 312 15.07 14.73 18.49
C ALA A 312 14.98 13.24 18.83
N TYR A 313 15.28 12.34 17.89
CA TYR A 313 15.17 10.88 18.09
C TYR A 313 16.48 10.12 17.89
N LEU A 314 17.54 10.75 17.36
CA LEU A 314 18.85 10.12 17.27
C LEU A 314 19.57 10.18 18.63
N PRO A 315 20.21 9.09 19.09
CA PRO A 315 21.00 9.10 20.32
C PRO A 315 22.15 10.12 20.23
N GLU A 316 22.29 10.99 21.22
CA GLU A 316 23.26 12.12 21.23
C GLU A 316 24.71 11.69 20.96
N GLU A 317 25.10 10.52 21.45
CA GLU A 317 26.46 9.99 21.29
C GLU A 317 26.71 9.33 19.92
N SER A 318 25.66 9.12 19.12
CA SER A 318 25.77 8.44 17.84
C SER A 318 26.51 9.30 16.80
N ARG A 319 27.20 8.63 15.88
CA ARG A 319 27.83 9.31 14.72
C ARG A 319 26.79 10.03 13.85
N GLU A 320 25.59 9.45 13.76
CA GLU A 320 24.48 10.01 12.99
C GLU A 320 23.95 11.30 13.63
N HIS A 321 23.86 11.37 14.96
CA HIS A 321 23.47 12.60 15.65
C HIS A 321 24.51 13.72 15.40
N LYS A 322 25.81 13.42 15.55
CA LYS A 322 26.89 14.38 15.26
C LYS A 322 26.86 14.87 13.82
N LEU A 323 26.61 13.96 12.87
CA LEU A 323 26.45 14.29 11.45
C LEU A 323 25.22 15.19 11.21
N ALA A 324 24.08 14.87 11.81
CA ALA A 324 22.86 15.66 11.72
C ALA A 324 23.04 17.08 12.31
N THR A 325 23.79 17.21 13.40
CA THR A 325 24.17 18.51 13.99
C THR A 325 25.06 19.30 13.03
N GLY A 326 26.08 18.67 12.45
CA GLY A 326 26.92 19.31 11.44
C GLY A 326 26.13 19.81 10.22
N ILE A 327 25.14 19.03 9.77
CA ILE A 327 24.19 19.45 8.72
C ILE A 327 23.38 20.65 9.20
N ARG A 328 22.77 20.58 10.39
CA ARG A 328 21.98 21.65 11.00
C ARG A 328 22.73 22.98 11.01
N ASP A 329 23.95 22.97 11.51
CA ASP A 329 24.77 24.17 11.68
C ASP A 329 25.18 24.79 10.35
N SER A 330 25.27 23.97 9.29
CA SER A 330 25.66 24.42 7.96
C SER A 330 24.50 24.99 7.13
N LEU A 331 23.25 24.61 7.43
CA LEU A 331 22.06 24.99 6.65
C LEU A 331 21.84 26.50 6.53
N PRO A 332 21.98 27.34 7.58
CA PRO A 332 21.77 28.79 7.47
C PRO A 332 22.70 29.46 6.44
N ASN A 333 23.98 29.07 6.43
CA ASN A 333 24.96 29.58 5.46
C ASN A 333 24.62 29.12 4.04
N LEU A 334 24.24 27.84 3.88
CA LEU A 334 23.84 27.29 2.59
C LEU A 334 22.59 28.00 2.03
N MET A 335 21.59 28.28 2.88
CA MET A 335 20.39 29.03 2.50
C MET A 335 20.74 30.44 1.99
N GLN A 336 21.65 31.15 2.66
CA GLN A 336 22.09 32.48 2.23
C GLN A 336 22.82 32.46 0.89
N MET A 337 23.58 31.40 0.59
CA MET A 337 24.24 31.25 -0.71
C MET A 337 23.26 30.94 -1.84
N VAL A 338 22.26 30.09 -1.58
CA VAL A 338 21.22 29.77 -2.57
C VAL A 338 20.42 31.01 -2.94
N SER A 339 20.02 31.82 -1.96
CA SER A 339 19.25 33.06 -2.18
C SER A 339 20.02 34.16 -2.92
N LYS A 340 21.36 34.14 -2.91
CA LYS A 340 22.21 35.09 -3.67
C LYS A 340 22.45 34.66 -5.11
N SER A 341 22.17 33.39 -5.43
CA SER A 341 22.40 32.78 -6.75
C SER A 341 21.12 32.58 -7.57
N SER A 342 19.96 32.92 -6.99
CA SER A 342 18.66 33.03 -7.65
C SER A 342 18.37 34.50 -7.93
#